data_AF-A0A970LUN7-F1
#
_entry.id   AF-A0A970LUN7-F1
#
_cell.length_a   1.000
_cell.length_b   1.000
_cell.length_c   1.000
_cell.angle_alpha   90.00
_cell.angle_beta   90.00
_cell.angle_gamma   90.00
#
_symmetry.space_group_name_H-M   'P 1'
#
loop_
_entity.id
_entity.type
_entity.pdbx_description
1 polymer ?
#
loop_
_entity_poly.entity_id
_entity_poly.type
_entity_poly.pdbx_seq_one_letter_code
_entity_poly.pdbx_strand_id
1 'polypeptide(L)'
;MTDYDFNDNSNQSINAPESESRKTKKRIIRFRMFFGVENQDKFLNRMGKQNLLLSKAYPFIYIFKPTDTVWSYSVEWLNSAPESRENQEYISQKCESENLTYCGSKYCFAVFASPGEATPEKSRKTMEKIKSRYFTLSLFWSILSVYLTGLTVYHITWANKFNISGYKVPEDKGEIMPQFDFVVGKNPAVLLLYLLIPLTALILAVTVMYWTEYSYWHKKCPKKKGPPALDYNGGVK
;
A
#
# COMPACT_ATOMS: atom_id res chain seq x y z
N MET A 1 58.60 28.36 -25.87
CA MET A 1 59.93 28.50 -26.49
C MET A 1 60.54 27.12 -26.37
N THR A 2 60.38 26.20 -27.32
CA THR A 2 60.40 26.30 -28.79
C THR A 2 59.36 25.38 -29.45
N ASP A 3 58.97 25.80 -30.65
CA ASP A 3 58.08 25.15 -31.62
C ASP A 3 58.60 23.79 -32.12
N TYR A 4 57.69 22.94 -32.61
CA TYR A 4 57.91 22.14 -33.82
C TYR A 4 56.57 21.84 -34.52
N ASP A 5 56.37 22.61 -35.57
CA ASP A 5 55.83 22.37 -36.91
C ASP A 5 54.69 21.40 -37.23
N PHE A 6 53.83 22.00 -38.05
CA PHE A 6 52.69 21.57 -38.85
C PHE A 6 53.14 20.89 -40.16
N ASN A 7 52.35 19.92 -40.66
CA ASN A 7 52.01 19.54 -42.07
C ASN A 7 51.95 18.00 -42.25
N ASP A 8 51.10 17.39 -43.08
CA ASP A 8 50.10 17.85 -44.05
C ASP A 8 49.11 16.69 -44.32
N ASN A 9 47.97 17.05 -44.92
CA ASN A 9 46.86 16.21 -45.33
C ASN A 9 47.21 15.05 -46.27
N SER A 10 46.52 13.92 -46.12
CA SER A 10 45.90 13.26 -47.28
C SER A 10 44.68 12.43 -46.89
N ASN A 11 43.61 12.67 -47.64
CA ASN A 11 42.29 12.04 -47.58
C ASN A 11 42.31 10.51 -47.52
N GLN A 12 41.51 9.95 -46.60
CA GLN A 12 40.66 8.80 -46.93
C GLN A 12 39.32 8.92 -46.19
N SER A 13 38.29 9.12 -46.99
CA SER A 13 36.89 9.11 -46.60
C SER A 13 36.40 7.69 -46.33
N ILE A 14 35.30 7.60 -45.57
CA ILE A 14 34.31 6.51 -45.53
C ILE A 14 34.58 5.44 -44.46
N ASN A 15 34.11 5.71 -43.23
CA ASN A 15 32.85 5.15 -42.75
C ASN A 15 32.58 5.69 -41.34
N ALA A 16 31.47 6.44 -41.20
CA ALA A 16 30.90 6.73 -39.90
C ALA A 16 30.45 5.41 -39.25
N PRO A 17 30.81 5.12 -37.98
CA PRO A 17 29.92 4.32 -37.18
C PRO A 17 28.73 5.20 -36.84
N GLU A 18 27.58 4.74 -37.30
CA GLU A 18 26.25 5.22 -36.96
C GLU A 18 26.21 5.79 -35.55
N SER A 19 25.63 6.99 -35.46
CA SER A 19 25.15 7.56 -34.23
C SER A 19 24.35 6.51 -33.46
N GLU A 20 24.99 5.86 -32.48
CA GLU A 20 24.31 5.17 -31.41
C GLU A 20 23.54 6.25 -30.66
N SER A 21 22.34 6.54 -31.16
CA SER A 21 21.40 7.40 -30.49
C SER A 21 21.21 6.75 -29.13
N ARG A 22 21.77 7.38 -28.09
CA ARG A 22 21.39 7.14 -26.70
C ARG A 22 19.91 7.48 -26.62
N LYS A 23 19.04 6.54 -27.01
CA LYS A 23 17.64 6.54 -26.64
C LYS A 23 17.66 6.45 -25.12
N THR A 24 17.65 7.60 -24.46
CA THR A 24 17.43 7.69 -23.03
C THR A 24 16.08 7.03 -22.79
N LYS A 25 16.07 5.74 -22.41
CA LYS A 25 14.83 4.98 -22.14
C LYS A 25 14.04 5.80 -21.10
N LYS A 26 13.02 6.53 -21.56
CA LYS A 26 12.31 7.55 -20.78
C LYS A 26 11.70 6.86 -19.56
N ARG A 27 11.99 7.38 -18.37
CA ARG A 27 11.40 6.86 -17.12
C ARG A 27 9.90 7.09 -17.14
N ILE A 28 9.13 6.09 -16.73
CA ILE A 28 7.67 6.18 -16.64
C ILE A 28 7.31 6.37 -15.17
N ILE A 29 6.57 7.45 -14.88
CA ILE A 29 6.13 7.78 -13.53
C ILE A 29 4.64 7.49 -13.41
N ARG A 30 4.23 6.76 -12.36
CA ARG A 30 2.83 6.48 -12.05
C ARG A 30 2.51 6.91 -10.62
N PHE A 31 1.39 7.62 -10.47
CA PHE A 31 0.86 8.03 -9.17
C PHE A 31 -0.25 7.07 -8.73
N ARG A 32 -0.09 6.40 -7.60
CA ARG A 32 -1.08 5.44 -7.08
C ARG A 32 -0.98 5.20 -5.58
N MET A 33 -2.13 5.10 -4.92
CA MET A 33 -2.27 4.65 -3.52
C MET A 33 -2.83 3.23 -3.46
N PHE A 34 -2.33 2.43 -2.54
CA PHE A 34 -2.86 1.11 -2.23
C PHE A 34 -3.08 0.99 -0.73
N PHE A 35 -4.23 0.45 -0.35
CA PHE A 35 -4.53 0.04 1.02
C PHE A 35 -4.13 -1.42 1.28
N GLY A 36 -3.92 -2.17 0.20
CA GLY A 36 -3.80 -3.62 0.17
C GLY A 36 -2.51 -4.10 -0.50
N VAL A 37 -1.81 -5.06 0.13
CA VAL A 37 -0.64 -5.72 -0.47
C VAL A 37 -1.04 -6.43 -1.76
N GLU A 38 -2.20 -7.10 -1.76
CA GLU A 38 -2.70 -7.82 -2.94
C GLU A 38 -2.88 -6.88 -4.13
N ASN A 39 -3.54 -5.74 -3.90
CA ASN A 39 -3.81 -4.77 -4.96
C ASN A 39 -2.53 -4.12 -5.50
N GLN A 40 -1.54 -3.90 -4.63
CA GLN A 40 -0.23 -3.41 -5.04
C GLN A 40 0.53 -4.46 -5.85
N ASP A 41 0.56 -5.72 -5.42
CA ASP A 41 1.12 -6.84 -6.18
C ASP A 41 0.50 -6.92 -7.58
N LYS A 42 -0.85 -6.93 -7.67
CA LYS A 42 -1.56 -6.97 -8.96
C LYS A 42 -1.23 -5.79 -9.87
N PHE A 43 -1.03 -4.61 -9.31
CA PHE A 43 -0.62 -3.46 -10.10
C PHE A 43 0.81 -3.61 -10.61
N LEU A 44 1.76 -3.94 -9.74
CA LEU A 44 3.16 -4.07 -10.12
C LEU A 44 3.36 -5.19 -11.15
N ASN A 45 2.70 -6.34 -10.97
CA ASN A 45 2.75 -7.43 -11.94
C ASN A 45 2.13 -7.05 -13.29
N ARG A 46 1.09 -6.20 -13.33
CA ARG A 46 0.59 -5.66 -14.61
C ARG A 46 1.61 -4.76 -15.29
N MET A 47 2.37 -3.97 -14.53
CA MET A 47 3.46 -3.14 -15.08
C MET A 47 4.60 -4.02 -15.59
N GLY A 48 4.97 -5.07 -14.85
CA GLY A 48 5.99 -6.02 -15.23
C GLY A 48 5.69 -6.78 -16.53
N LYS A 49 4.42 -7.14 -16.76
CA LYS A 49 3.93 -7.70 -18.04
C LYS A 49 4.00 -6.72 -19.21
N GLN A 50 4.15 -5.43 -18.95
CA GLN A 50 4.39 -4.40 -19.98
C GLN A 50 5.88 -4.11 -20.17
N ASN A 51 6.75 -5.01 -19.72
CA ASN A 51 8.20 -4.88 -19.75
C ASN A 51 8.68 -3.61 -19.03
N LEU A 52 8.14 -3.37 -17.83
CA LEU A 52 8.54 -2.26 -16.97
C LEU A 52 9.15 -2.78 -15.67
N LEU A 53 10.41 -2.40 -15.41
CA LEU A 53 11.12 -2.66 -14.16
C LEU A 53 10.94 -1.48 -13.21
N LEU A 54 10.48 -1.75 -12.00
CA LEU A 54 10.40 -0.76 -10.94
C LEU A 54 11.82 -0.37 -10.52
N SER A 55 12.17 0.90 -10.70
CA SER A 55 13.48 1.41 -10.31
C SER A 55 13.47 2.09 -8.95
N LYS A 56 12.36 2.74 -8.58
CA LYS A 56 12.16 3.39 -7.28
C LYS A 56 10.69 3.40 -6.90
N ALA A 57 10.43 3.24 -5.61
CA ALA A 57 9.13 3.44 -5.01
C ALA A 57 9.22 4.52 -3.93
N TYR A 58 8.25 5.43 -3.91
CA TYR A 58 8.06 6.45 -2.89
C TYR A 58 6.59 6.43 -2.44
N PRO A 59 6.21 7.17 -1.38
CA PRO A 59 4.80 7.43 -1.11
C PRO A 59 4.09 7.95 -2.37
N PHE A 60 3.14 7.15 -2.87
CA PHE A 60 2.30 7.41 -4.04
C PHE A 60 2.98 7.36 -5.41
N ILE A 61 4.31 7.42 -5.48
CA ILE A 61 5.04 7.55 -6.75
C ILE A 61 5.81 6.28 -7.04
N TYR A 62 5.59 5.72 -8.23
CA TYR A 62 6.33 4.58 -8.76
C TYR A 62 7.07 4.99 -10.02
N ILE A 63 8.39 4.77 -10.04
CA ILE A 63 9.26 5.12 -11.16
C ILE A 63 9.72 3.84 -11.84
N PHE A 64 9.34 3.67 -13.09
CA PHE A 64 9.68 2.52 -13.90
C PHE A 64 10.71 2.85 -14.97
N LYS A 65 11.50 1.84 -15.33
CA LYS A 65 12.39 1.84 -16.50
C LYS A 65 11.88 0.79 -17.49
N PRO A 66 11.78 1.12 -18.78
CA PRO A 66 11.53 0.12 -19.82
C PRO A 66 12.64 -0.93 -19.84
N THR A 67 12.25 -2.19 -20.03
CA THR A 67 13.14 -3.36 -20.10
C THR A 67 12.72 -4.20 -21.29
N ASP A 68 13.58 -5.14 -21.69
CA ASP A 68 13.30 -6.06 -22.80
C ASP A 68 12.83 -7.44 -22.28
N THR A 69 12.85 -7.61 -20.95
CA THR A 69 12.32 -8.78 -20.24
C THR A 69 11.03 -8.43 -19.48
N VAL A 70 10.16 -9.45 -19.35
CA VAL A 70 9.01 -9.43 -18.44
C VAL A 70 9.53 -9.57 -17.00
N TRP A 71 8.87 -8.87 -16.07
CA TRP A 71 9.18 -8.94 -14.65
C TRP A 71 7.94 -9.30 -13.84
N SER A 72 8.15 -10.04 -12.76
CA SER A 72 7.12 -10.30 -11.75
C SER A 72 7.57 -9.76 -10.39
N TYR A 73 6.59 -9.36 -9.57
CA TYR A 73 6.82 -8.62 -8.33
C TYR A 73 6.13 -9.26 -7.13
N SER A 74 6.79 -9.15 -5.97
CA SER A 74 6.22 -9.46 -4.67
C SER A 74 6.49 -8.33 -3.68
N VAL A 75 5.42 -7.81 -3.08
CA VAL A 75 5.45 -6.82 -2.01
C VAL A 75 5.39 -7.52 -0.66
N GLU A 76 6.32 -7.19 0.24
CA GLU A 76 6.40 -7.79 1.57
C GLU A 76 6.44 -6.73 2.66
N TRP A 77 5.73 -6.98 3.76
CA TRP A 77 5.78 -6.14 4.95
C TRP A 77 7.06 -6.41 5.76
N LEU A 78 7.74 -5.33 6.13
CA LEU A 78 8.86 -5.28 7.07
C LEU A 78 8.35 -4.94 8.48
N ASN A 79 9.07 -5.36 9.52
CA ASN A 79 8.69 -5.08 10.91
C ASN A 79 8.94 -3.61 11.30
N SER A 80 9.88 -2.96 10.63
CA SER A 80 10.34 -1.59 10.90
C SER A 80 10.67 -0.88 9.59
N ALA A 81 11.24 0.32 9.69
CA ALA A 81 11.65 1.06 8.51
C ALA A 81 12.67 0.25 7.67
N PRO A 82 12.66 0.37 6.33
CA PRO A 82 13.52 -0.41 5.45
C PRO A 82 15.00 -0.09 5.63
N GLU A 83 15.31 1.10 6.14
CA GLU A 83 16.68 1.54 6.42
C GLU A 83 17.24 0.96 7.71
N SER A 84 16.44 0.22 8.52
CA SER A 84 16.96 -0.44 9.70
C SER A 84 17.95 -1.55 9.31
N ARG A 85 19.02 -1.70 10.10
CA ARG A 85 20.06 -2.70 9.85
C ARG A 85 19.50 -4.11 9.69
N GLU A 86 18.58 -4.51 10.58
CA GLU A 86 17.91 -5.82 10.53
C GLU A 86 17.16 -6.05 9.20
N ASN A 87 16.47 -5.03 8.68
CA ASN A 87 15.73 -5.16 7.42
C ASN A 87 16.66 -5.13 6.22
N GLN A 88 17.75 -4.37 6.26
CA GLN A 88 18.76 -4.40 5.19
C GLN A 88 19.42 -5.77 5.10
N GLU A 89 19.81 -6.37 6.23
CA GLU A 89 20.34 -7.73 6.30
C GLU A 89 19.32 -8.76 5.80
N TYR A 90 18.03 -8.62 6.18
CA TYR A 90 16.96 -9.47 5.65
C TYR A 90 16.79 -9.35 4.13
N ILE A 91 16.76 -8.11 3.60
CA ILE A 91 16.60 -7.85 2.18
C ILE A 91 17.78 -8.43 1.40
N SER A 92 19.02 -8.22 1.87
CA SER A 92 20.21 -8.71 1.18
C SER A 92 20.26 -10.25 1.16
N GLN A 93 20.04 -10.89 2.31
CA GLN A 93 20.00 -12.35 2.41
C GLN A 93 18.96 -12.95 1.48
N LYS A 94 17.76 -12.35 1.44
CA LYS A 94 16.68 -12.83 0.58
C LYS A 94 16.97 -12.64 -0.91
N CYS A 95 17.54 -11.49 -1.30
CA CYS A 95 17.93 -11.26 -2.69
C CYS A 95 18.99 -12.27 -3.14
N GLU A 96 19.94 -12.61 -2.28
CA GLU A 96 20.99 -13.60 -2.55
C GLU A 96 20.44 -15.03 -2.59
N SER A 97 19.63 -15.44 -1.61
CA SER A 97 19.13 -16.82 -1.51
C SER A 97 18.08 -17.17 -2.56
N GLU A 98 17.26 -16.21 -2.98
CA GLU A 98 16.13 -16.43 -3.88
C GLU A 98 16.38 -15.84 -5.30
N ASN A 99 17.59 -15.32 -5.56
CA ASN A 99 17.97 -14.63 -6.80
C ASN A 99 16.98 -13.53 -7.21
N LEU A 100 16.62 -12.68 -6.23
CA LEU A 100 15.64 -11.60 -6.40
C LEU A 100 16.33 -10.24 -6.53
N THR A 101 15.70 -9.34 -7.27
CA THR A 101 16.10 -7.93 -7.38
C THR A 101 15.26 -7.08 -6.45
N TYR A 102 15.90 -6.39 -5.51
CA TYR A 102 15.25 -5.37 -4.69
C TYR A 102 14.95 -4.10 -5.52
N CYS A 103 13.68 -3.72 -5.59
CA CYS A 103 13.22 -2.60 -6.43
C CYS A 103 12.90 -1.32 -5.64
N GLY A 104 12.97 -1.38 -4.32
CA GLY A 104 12.71 -0.27 -3.42
C GLY A 104 11.74 -0.62 -2.30
N SER A 105 11.55 0.36 -1.42
CA SER A 105 10.71 0.24 -0.24
C SER A 105 9.90 1.50 -0.02
N LYS A 106 8.83 1.37 0.76
CA LYS A 106 7.96 2.48 1.17
C LYS A 106 7.38 2.13 2.52
N TYR A 107 7.46 3.03 3.50
CA TYR A 107 7.06 2.73 4.89
C TYR A 107 7.65 1.39 5.31
N CYS A 108 6.90 0.50 5.95
CA CYS A 108 7.39 -0.83 6.30
C CYS A 108 7.10 -1.86 5.19
N PHE A 109 7.35 -1.54 3.91
CA PHE A 109 7.22 -2.50 2.81
C PHE A 109 8.45 -2.54 1.93
N ALA A 110 8.83 -3.73 1.46
CA ALA A 110 9.84 -3.97 0.43
C ALA A 110 9.19 -4.54 -0.83
N VAL A 111 9.71 -4.18 -2.00
CA VAL A 111 9.32 -4.73 -3.29
C VAL A 111 10.47 -5.53 -3.86
N PHE A 112 10.23 -6.82 -4.08
CA PHE A 112 11.15 -7.73 -4.75
C PHE A 112 10.64 -8.03 -6.16
N ALA A 113 11.57 -8.20 -7.11
CA ALA A 113 11.26 -8.59 -8.47
C ALA A 113 12.11 -9.78 -8.93
N SER A 114 11.53 -10.60 -9.78
CA SER A 114 12.19 -11.70 -10.49
C SER A 114 12.01 -11.50 -12.00
N PRO A 115 13.01 -11.84 -12.82
CA PRO A 115 12.82 -11.90 -14.26
C PRO A 115 11.88 -13.05 -14.62
N GLY A 116 11.04 -12.84 -15.64
CA GLY A 116 10.05 -13.81 -16.10
C GLY A 116 8.66 -13.64 -15.46
N GLU A 117 7.78 -14.60 -15.71
CA GLU A 117 6.38 -14.55 -15.26
C GLU A 117 6.17 -15.10 -13.84
N ALA A 118 7.11 -15.90 -13.33
CA ALA A 118 7.01 -16.49 -12.01
C ALA A 118 7.05 -15.41 -10.91
N THR A 119 5.93 -15.25 -10.20
CA THR A 119 5.85 -14.32 -9.06
C THR A 119 6.71 -14.81 -7.91
N PRO A 120 7.58 -13.96 -7.31
CA PRO A 120 8.38 -14.38 -6.16
C PRO A 120 7.48 -14.92 -5.04
N GLU A 121 7.79 -16.12 -4.55
CA GLU A 121 6.99 -16.74 -3.50
C GLU A 121 7.16 -15.99 -2.18
N LYS A 122 6.04 -15.77 -1.49
CA LYS A 122 6.08 -15.20 -0.14
C LYS A 122 6.36 -16.31 0.85
N SER A 123 7.39 -16.15 1.67
CA SER A 123 7.63 -17.07 2.78
C SER A 123 6.39 -17.17 3.66
N ARG A 124 6.17 -18.36 4.25
CA ARG A 124 5.06 -18.55 5.18
C ARG A 124 5.08 -17.53 6.32
N LYS A 125 6.25 -17.23 6.88
CA LYS A 125 6.43 -16.23 7.93
C LYS A 125 5.96 -14.85 7.45
N THR A 126 6.33 -14.46 6.23
CA THR A 126 5.86 -13.21 5.61
C THR A 126 4.34 -13.22 5.52
N MET A 127 3.72 -14.27 4.96
CA MET A 127 2.26 -14.34 4.82
C MET A 127 1.54 -14.27 6.18
N GLU A 128 2.04 -14.96 7.21
CA GLU A 128 1.47 -14.91 8.56
C GLU A 128 1.54 -13.50 9.18
N LYS A 129 2.64 -12.78 8.96
CA LYS A 129 2.76 -11.37 9.37
C LYS A 129 1.75 -10.48 8.67
N ILE A 130 1.62 -10.61 7.35
CA ILE A 130 0.66 -9.83 6.56
C ILE A 130 -0.76 -10.09 7.08
N LYS A 131 -1.14 -11.37 7.24
CA LYS A 131 -2.43 -11.77 7.79
C LYS A 131 -2.68 -11.17 9.18
N SER A 132 -1.73 -11.30 10.10
CA SER A 132 -1.84 -10.79 11.48
C SER A 132 -2.02 -9.27 11.49
N ARG A 133 -1.27 -8.54 10.67
CA ARG A 133 -1.39 -7.08 10.56
C ARG A 133 -2.77 -6.66 10.08
N TYR A 134 -3.28 -7.29 9.02
CA TYR A 134 -4.61 -7.01 8.52
C TYR A 134 -5.71 -7.38 9.52
N PHE A 135 -5.52 -8.43 10.31
CA PHE A 135 -6.42 -8.76 11.42
C PHE A 135 -6.47 -7.64 12.48
N THR A 136 -5.31 -7.19 12.96
CA THR A 136 -5.24 -6.10 13.95
C THR A 136 -5.86 -4.82 13.44
N LEU A 137 -5.57 -4.44 12.18
CA LEU A 137 -6.16 -3.26 11.56
C LEU A 137 -7.69 -3.41 11.43
N SER A 138 -8.16 -4.57 10.96
CA SER A 138 -9.60 -4.84 10.82
C SER A 138 -10.33 -4.75 12.15
N LEU A 139 -9.74 -5.28 13.23
CA LEU A 139 -10.29 -5.16 14.58
C LEU A 139 -10.35 -3.71 15.06
N PHE A 140 -9.26 -2.96 14.92
CA PHE A 140 -9.22 -1.55 15.31
C PHE A 140 -10.32 -0.74 14.61
N TRP A 141 -10.42 -0.86 13.29
CA TRP A 141 -11.44 -0.14 12.52
C TRP A 141 -12.86 -0.64 12.81
N SER A 142 -13.04 -1.92 13.15
CA SER A 142 -14.33 -2.46 13.59
C SER A 142 -14.78 -1.84 14.92
N ILE A 143 -13.88 -1.73 15.90
CA ILE A 143 -14.17 -1.08 17.19
C ILE A 143 -14.56 0.38 16.98
N LEU A 144 -13.78 1.10 16.15
CA LEU A 144 -14.09 2.49 15.83
C LEU A 144 -15.42 2.64 15.07
N SER A 145 -15.73 1.71 14.16
CA SER A 145 -17.00 1.68 13.43
C SER A 145 -18.18 1.48 14.37
N VAL A 146 -18.07 0.55 15.34
CA VAL A 146 -19.10 0.30 16.35
C VAL A 146 -19.30 1.54 17.22
N TYR A 147 -18.22 2.17 17.67
CA TYR A 147 -18.28 3.41 18.44
C TYR A 147 -19.01 4.54 17.69
N LEU A 148 -18.61 4.81 16.44
CA LEU A 148 -19.24 5.86 15.62
C LEU A 148 -20.68 5.56 15.25
N THR A 149 -21.02 4.28 15.02
CA THR A 149 -22.40 3.85 14.79
C THR A 149 -23.25 4.10 16.04
N GLY A 150 -22.76 3.72 17.23
CA GLY A 150 -23.43 4.01 18.48
C GLY A 150 -23.63 5.50 18.72
N LEU A 151 -22.60 6.31 18.43
CA LEU A 151 -22.69 7.77 18.52
C LEU A 151 -23.72 8.35 17.54
N THR A 152 -23.78 7.83 16.32
CA THR A 152 -24.75 8.25 15.30
C THR A 152 -26.18 7.91 15.73
N VAL A 153 -26.43 6.69 16.20
CA VAL A 153 -27.75 6.25 16.69
C VAL A 153 -28.20 7.09 17.89
N TYR A 154 -27.29 7.39 18.82
CA TYR A 154 -27.57 8.27 19.95
C TYR A 154 -28.02 9.66 19.48
N HIS A 155 -27.31 10.25 18.52
CA HIS A 155 -27.67 11.58 17.99
C HIS A 155 -28.96 11.58 17.16
N ILE A 156 -29.28 10.49 16.45
CA ILE A 156 -30.58 10.32 15.78
C ILE A 156 -31.70 10.33 16.81
N THR A 157 -31.52 9.63 17.94
CA THR A 157 -32.51 9.60 19.03
C THR A 157 -32.77 11.00 19.59
N TRP A 158 -31.72 11.78 19.82
CA TRP A 158 -31.85 13.17 20.30
C TRP A 158 -32.42 14.11 19.25
N ALA A 159 -32.04 13.96 17.98
CA ALA A 159 -32.62 14.73 16.89
C ALA A 159 -34.14 14.52 16.83
N ASN A 160 -34.60 13.28 16.95
CA ASN A 160 -36.02 12.97 17.02
C ASN A 160 -36.70 13.57 18.25
N LYS A 161 -36.07 13.46 19.44
CA LYS A 161 -36.61 14.04 20.68
C LYS A 161 -36.78 15.56 20.59
N PHE A 162 -35.77 16.28 20.10
CA PHE A 162 -35.83 17.72 19.90
C PHE A 162 -36.85 18.13 18.83
N ASN A 163 -36.98 17.30 17.78
CA ASN A 163 -37.99 17.54 16.75
C ASN A 163 -39.41 17.43 17.34
N ILE A 164 -39.68 16.41 18.16
CA ILE A 164 -40.97 16.23 18.84
C ILE A 164 -41.24 17.38 19.82
N SER A 165 -40.23 17.83 20.57
CA SER A 165 -40.38 18.92 21.54
C SER A 165 -40.36 20.32 20.91
N GLY A 166 -40.22 20.43 19.58
CA GLY A 166 -40.07 21.72 18.89
C GLY A 166 -38.82 22.52 19.29
N TYR A 167 -37.84 21.88 19.93
CA TYR A 167 -36.65 22.55 20.44
C TYR A 167 -35.73 22.96 19.30
N LYS A 168 -35.39 24.24 19.26
CA LYS A 168 -34.47 24.88 18.30
C LYS A 168 -33.45 25.69 19.06
N VAL A 169 -32.25 25.84 18.50
CA VAL A 169 -31.22 26.72 19.07
C VAL A 169 -31.80 28.16 19.14
N PRO A 170 -31.87 28.76 20.34
CA PRO A 170 -32.44 30.10 20.51
C PRO A 170 -31.58 31.17 19.81
N GLU A 171 -32.23 32.24 19.37
CA GLU A 171 -31.62 33.37 18.64
C GLU A 171 -30.79 34.33 19.52
N ASP A 172 -30.64 34.02 20.81
CA ASP A 172 -30.00 34.94 21.76
C ASP A 172 -28.50 35.09 21.46
N LYS A 173 -28.18 36.15 20.71
CA LYS A 173 -26.85 36.42 20.12
C LYS A 173 -25.75 36.67 21.16
N GLY A 174 -26.09 36.75 22.44
CA GLY A 174 -25.14 36.94 23.54
C GLY A 174 -24.27 35.71 23.82
N GLU A 175 -24.75 34.50 23.51
CA GLU A 175 -24.05 33.24 23.85
C GLU A 175 -23.45 32.52 22.63
N ILE A 176 -23.89 32.85 21.41
CA ILE A 176 -23.46 32.19 20.18
C ILE A 176 -22.41 33.05 19.47
N MET A 177 -21.19 32.52 19.31
CA MET A 177 -20.16 33.24 18.54
C MET A 177 -20.65 33.44 17.08
N PRO A 178 -20.40 34.60 16.44
CA PRO A 178 -20.92 34.92 15.10
C PRO A 178 -20.65 33.85 14.02
N GLN A 179 -19.55 33.12 14.15
CA GLN A 179 -19.18 31.98 13.28
C GLN A 179 -20.12 30.77 13.36
N PHE A 180 -21.00 30.72 14.36
CA PHE A 180 -21.99 29.67 14.58
C PHE A 180 -23.43 30.12 14.27
N ASP A 181 -23.65 31.31 13.68
CA ASP A 181 -24.99 31.79 13.30
C ASP A 181 -25.78 30.78 12.42
N PHE A 182 -25.07 29.92 11.68
CA PHE A 182 -25.68 28.88 10.85
C PHE A 182 -26.44 27.79 11.63
N VAL A 183 -26.26 27.69 12.95
CA VAL A 183 -26.95 26.72 13.82
C VAL A 183 -28.23 27.26 14.46
N VAL A 184 -28.43 28.58 14.44
CA VAL A 184 -29.59 29.26 15.02
C VAL A 184 -30.89 28.82 14.34
N GLY A 185 -31.94 28.59 15.12
CA GLY A 185 -33.24 28.12 14.62
C GLY A 185 -33.25 26.68 14.09
N LYS A 186 -32.12 25.97 14.14
CA LYS A 186 -32.00 24.56 13.72
C LYS A 186 -31.98 23.63 14.92
N ASN A 187 -32.19 22.34 14.65
CA ASN A 187 -32.01 21.29 15.63
C ASN A 187 -30.50 21.00 15.77
N PRO A 188 -29.89 21.24 16.95
CA PRO A 188 -28.45 21.11 17.14
C PRO A 188 -27.96 19.68 16.90
N ALA A 189 -28.78 18.67 17.17
CA ALA A 189 -28.43 17.27 16.95
C ALA A 189 -28.34 16.92 15.44
N VAL A 190 -29.14 17.57 14.60
CA VAL A 190 -29.13 17.32 13.13
C VAL A 190 -27.84 17.83 12.50
N LEU A 191 -27.29 18.94 13.00
CA LEU A 191 -26.05 19.52 12.50
C LEU A 191 -24.85 18.59 12.70
N LEU A 192 -24.77 17.94 13.86
CA LEU A 192 -23.73 16.96 14.15
C LEU A 192 -23.93 15.67 13.34
N LEU A 193 -25.17 15.27 13.04
CA LEU A 193 -25.45 14.11 12.18
C LEU A 193 -24.95 14.29 10.75
N TYR A 194 -24.99 15.50 10.20
CA TYR A 194 -24.43 15.78 8.86
C TYR A 194 -22.93 15.50 8.79
N LEU A 195 -22.20 15.58 9.91
CA LEU A 195 -20.79 15.21 9.98
C LEU A 195 -20.61 13.72 10.33
N LEU A 196 -21.37 13.22 11.30
CA LEU A 196 -21.21 11.86 11.81
C LEU A 196 -21.59 10.77 10.79
N ILE A 197 -22.65 10.97 10.01
CA ILE A 197 -23.10 9.99 9.00
C ILE A 197 -22.02 9.73 7.93
N PRO A 198 -21.50 10.75 7.22
CA PRO A 198 -20.47 10.51 6.21
C PRO A 198 -19.18 9.99 6.82
N LEU A 199 -18.81 10.46 8.02
CA LEU A 199 -17.65 9.93 8.74
C LEU A 199 -17.81 8.44 9.07
N THR A 200 -18.97 8.04 9.59
CA THR A 200 -19.27 6.63 9.91
C THR A 200 -19.25 5.77 8.66
N ALA A 201 -19.84 6.25 7.56
CA ALA A 201 -19.83 5.54 6.27
C ALA A 201 -18.39 5.35 5.73
N LEU A 202 -17.55 6.39 5.81
CA LEU A 202 -16.15 6.32 5.41
C LEU A 202 -15.37 5.28 6.24
N ILE A 203 -15.56 5.30 7.55
CA ILE A 203 -14.89 4.39 8.48
C ILE A 203 -15.33 2.94 8.23
N LEU A 204 -16.63 2.73 7.98
CA LEU A 204 -17.16 1.42 7.62
C LEU A 204 -16.56 0.90 6.30
N ALA A 205 -16.43 1.76 5.28
CA ALA A 205 -15.76 1.41 4.03
C ALA A 205 -14.30 0.99 4.26
N VAL A 206 -13.57 1.74 5.11
CA VAL A 206 -12.19 1.40 5.50
C VAL A 206 -12.12 0.05 6.22
N THR A 207 -13.04 -0.22 7.14
CA THR A 207 -13.17 -1.52 7.83
C THR A 207 -13.35 -2.66 6.85
N VAL A 208 -14.27 -2.53 5.89
CA VAL A 208 -14.53 -3.54 4.86
C VAL A 208 -13.29 -3.80 3.99
N MET A 209 -12.56 -2.74 3.61
CA MET A 209 -11.31 -2.89 2.85
C MET A 209 -10.28 -3.74 3.59
N TYR A 210 -10.07 -3.48 4.89
CA TYR A 210 -9.11 -4.25 5.69
C TYR A 210 -9.55 -5.70 5.94
N TRP A 211 -10.84 -5.94 6.17
CA TRP A 211 -11.38 -7.30 6.29
C TRP A 211 -11.22 -8.10 5.00
N THR A 212 -11.38 -7.46 3.84
CA THR A 212 -11.19 -8.10 2.53
C THR A 212 -9.75 -8.59 2.37
N GLU A 213 -8.76 -7.74 2.70
CA GLU A 213 -7.35 -8.14 2.70
C GLU A 213 -7.08 -9.24 3.73
N TYR A 214 -7.60 -9.13 4.95
CA TYR A 214 -7.46 -10.18 5.96
C TYR A 214 -7.99 -11.53 5.45
N SER A 215 -9.21 -11.56 4.89
CA SER A 215 -9.81 -12.78 4.36
C SER A 215 -8.99 -13.39 3.22
N TYR A 216 -8.42 -12.56 2.34
CA TYR A 216 -7.53 -13.03 1.28
C TYR A 216 -6.28 -13.71 1.85
N TRP A 217 -5.58 -13.03 2.77
CA TRP A 217 -4.36 -13.58 3.38
C TRP A 217 -4.63 -14.75 4.31
N HIS A 218 -5.79 -14.80 4.97
CA HIS A 218 -6.22 -15.92 5.77
C HIS A 218 -6.40 -17.20 4.94
N LYS A 219 -6.99 -17.08 3.74
CA LYS A 219 -7.15 -18.20 2.81
C LYS A 219 -5.82 -18.65 2.20
N LYS A 220 -4.91 -17.72 1.92
CA LYS A 220 -3.61 -18.02 1.30
C LYS A 220 -2.55 -18.54 2.26
N CYS A 221 -2.62 -18.19 3.55
CA CYS A 221 -1.67 -18.72 4.53
C CYS A 221 -1.87 -20.22 4.69
N PRO A 222 -0.87 -21.07 4.39
CA PRO A 222 -0.98 -22.50 4.61
C PRO A 222 -1.19 -22.77 6.11
N LYS A 223 -2.20 -23.59 6.44
CA LYS A 223 -2.40 -24.04 7.83
C LYS A 223 -1.14 -24.75 8.29
N LYS A 224 -0.74 -24.52 9.55
CA LYS A 224 0.28 -25.36 10.19
C LYS A 224 -0.30 -26.77 10.19
N LYS A 225 0.18 -27.66 9.30
CA LYS A 225 0.02 -29.09 9.55
C LYS A 225 0.70 -29.29 10.90
N GLY A 226 -0.08 -29.66 11.92
CA GLY A 226 0.50 -30.12 13.17
C GLY A 226 1.44 -31.28 12.87
N PRO A 227 2.31 -31.67 13.83
CA PRO A 227 2.94 -32.97 13.71
C PRO A 227 1.82 -34.00 13.43
N PRO A 228 2.06 -34.99 12.53
CA PRO A 228 1.10 -36.08 12.37
C PRO A 228 0.76 -36.59 13.77
N ALA A 229 -0.53 -36.76 14.06
CA ALA A 229 -0.91 -37.43 15.29
C ALA A 229 -0.14 -38.76 15.31
N LEU A 230 0.64 -38.98 16.36
CA LEU A 230 1.28 -40.27 16.58
C LEU A 230 0.13 -41.27 16.72
N ASP A 231 -0.13 -42.05 15.67
CA ASP A 231 -0.98 -43.22 15.76
C ASP A 231 -0.27 -44.19 16.69
N TYR A 232 -0.64 -44.15 17.96
CA TYR A 232 -0.18 -45.07 18.97
C TYR A 232 -0.90 -46.40 18.77
N ASN A 233 -0.65 -47.05 17.64
CA ASN A 233 -0.97 -48.46 17.47
C ASN A 233 0.05 -49.25 18.28
N GLY A 234 -0.23 -49.37 19.58
CA GLY A 234 0.43 -50.29 20.49
C GLY A 234 0.20 -51.72 20.01
N GLY A 235 1.09 -52.18 19.13
CA GLY A 235 1.19 -53.57 18.73
C GLY A 235 2.41 -54.19 19.41
N VAL A 236 2.20 -54.77 20.60
CA VAL A 236 3.11 -55.75 21.16
C VAL A 236 2.98 -57.03 20.34
N LYS A 237 4.06 -57.46 19.70
CA LYS A 237 4.32 -58.88 19.41
C LYS A 237 5.78 -59.19 19.70
#